data_AF-A0A2H1W3K0-F1
#
_entry.id   AF-A0A2H1W3K0-F1
#
_cell.length_a   1.000
_cell.length_b   1.000
_cell.length_c   1.000
_cell.angle_alpha   90.00
_cell.angle_beta   90.00
_cell.angle_gamma   90.00
#
_symmetry.space_group_name_H-M   'P 1'
#
loop_
_entity.id
_entity.type
_entity.pdbx_description
1 polymer ?
#
loop_
_entity_poly.entity_id
_entity_poly.type
_entity_poly.pdbx_seq_one_letter_code
_entity_poly.pdbx_strand_id
1 'polypeptide(L)'
;NLAPSELKKLRNKQRKAKRKAEQESALQAQVQVKREQHHKARQQQEQGDPEAPQLDELIPDKLARAEDPLEQALKFLQPLRTLAADRIDTHLMAFEIYFRKDKPLLMLQSIKRAHRLDAAHHHLHDCLLRFQGWLDDNLASLNPAVAAVITKEIEPMVRGRSTVEMAEQFVSLPGTAVCQAAALSAARALRRHRPPRADQALQLATSLDYPDLSIQGCVDVLDSLRDGDFGPCEKEIEQYIEACRKKFPYAIAFKPASELSELADDRAAADDAPLQPKEIAVNN
;
A
#
# COMPACT_ATOMS: atom_id res chain seq x y z
N ASN A 1 -17.59 28.26 56.37
CA ASN A 1 -16.63 29.05 55.59
C ASN A 1 -15.46 28.16 55.16
N LEU A 2 -15.55 27.52 53.98
CA LEU A 2 -14.43 26.78 53.39
C LEU A 2 -13.50 27.75 52.66
N ALA A 3 -12.19 27.52 52.76
CA ALA A 3 -11.19 28.36 52.11
C ALA A 3 -11.34 28.33 50.57
N PRO A 4 -11.06 29.43 49.85
CA PRO A 4 -11.25 29.54 48.39
C PRO A 4 -10.53 28.45 47.57
N SER A 5 -9.42 27.91 48.09
CA SER A 5 -8.63 26.85 47.45
C SER A 5 -9.32 25.48 47.47
N GLU A 6 -10.07 25.17 48.52
CA GLU A 6 -10.79 23.89 48.67
C GLU A 6 -12.08 23.86 47.83
N LEU A 7 -12.76 25.02 47.68
CA LEU A 7 -13.89 25.19 46.75
C LEU A 7 -13.50 24.98 45.29
N LYS A 8 -12.29 25.42 44.89
CA LYS A 8 -11.77 25.23 43.52
C LYS A 8 -11.42 23.76 43.25
N LYS A 9 -10.83 23.05 44.21
CA LYS A 9 -10.57 21.60 44.11
C LYS A 9 -11.86 20.79 44.01
N LEU A 10 -12.88 21.13 44.80
CA LEU A 10 -14.18 20.44 44.76
C LEU A 10 -14.87 20.60 43.39
N ARG A 11 -14.88 21.82 42.83
CA ARG A 11 -15.44 22.08 41.49
C ARG A 11 -14.69 21.34 40.38
N ASN A 12 -13.36 21.25 40.46
CA ASN A 12 -12.58 20.50 39.48
C ASN A 12 -12.81 18.98 39.58
N LYS A 13 -12.98 18.44 40.79
CA LYS A 13 -13.32 17.03 41.01
C LYS A 13 -14.72 16.71 40.45
N GLN A 14 -15.71 17.58 40.67
CA GLN A 14 -17.05 17.43 40.10
C GLN A 14 -17.08 17.52 38.57
N ARG A 15 -16.32 18.45 37.97
CA ARG A 15 -16.20 18.56 36.50
C ARG A 15 -15.56 17.33 35.87
N LYS A 16 -14.52 16.76 36.49
CA LYS A 16 -13.86 15.54 35.99
C LYS A 16 -14.78 14.32 36.09
N ALA A 17 -15.54 14.20 37.18
CA ALA A 17 -16.54 13.14 37.34
C ALA A 17 -17.66 13.26 36.30
N LYS A 18 -18.17 14.47 36.07
CA LYS A 18 -19.23 14.72 35.08
C LYS A 18 -18.78 14.39 33.65
N ARG A 19 -17.58 14.83 33.25
CA ARG A 19 -17.03 14.54 31.91
C ARG A 19 -16.80 13.04 31.68
N LYS A 20 -16.38 12.30 32.72
CA LYS A 20 -16.21 10.85 32.64
C LYS A 20 -17.57 10.14 32.50
N ALA A 21 -18.58 10.57 33.24
CA ALA A 21 -19.92 10.01 33.14
C ALA A 21 -20.58 10.31 31.77
N GLU A 22 -20.40 11.51 31.22
CA GLU A 22 -20.91 11.88 29.90
C GLU A 22 -20.23 11.05 28.78
N GLN A 23 -18.92 10.81 28.86
CA GLN A 23 -18.21 9.93 27.91
C GLN A 23 -18.66 8.48 27.99
N GLU A 24 -18.84 7.94 29.21
CA GLU A 24 -19.30 6.57 29.41
C GLU A 24 -20.74 6.38 28.92
N SER A 25 -21.62 7.37 29.17
CA SER A 25 -22.99 7.38 28.64
C SER A 25 -23.02 7.47 27.11
N ALA A 26 -22.14 8.26 26.49
CA ALA A 26 -22.06 8.37 25.03
C ALA A 26 -21.56 7.06 24.38
N LEU A 27 -20.58 6.39 25.01
CA LEU A 27 -20.11 5.06 24.59
C LEU A 27 -21.20 4.01 24.72
N GLN A 28 -21.95 4.00 25.82
CA GLN A 28 -23.07 3.07 26.01
C GLN A 28 -24.19 3.32 24.99
N ALA A 29 -24.53 4.58 24.72
CA ALA A 29 -25.52 4.93 23.69
C ALA A 29 -25.07 4.49 22.29
N GLN A 30 -23.80 4.67 21.93
CA GLN A 30 -23.27 4.17 20.65
C GLN A 30 -23.32 2.63 20.56
N VAL A 31 -22.98 1.93 21.64
CA VAL A 31 -23.09 0.46 21.68
C VAL A 31 -24.54 0.00 21.55
N GLN A 32 -25.47 0.71 22.16
CA GLN A 32 -26.90 0.39 22.12
C GLN A 32 -27.50 0.66 20.73
N VAL A 33 -27.18 1.78 20.10
CA VAL A 33 -27.56 2.09 18.70
C VAL A 33 -27.00 1.04 17.74
N LYS A 34 -25.73 0.62 17.91
CA LYS A 34 -25.14 -0.47 17.10
C LYS A 34 -25.86 -1.80 17.31
N ARG A 35 -26.24 -2.14 18.55
CA ARG A 35 -27.00 -3.36 18.84
C ARG A 35 -28.41 -3.33 18.25
N GLU A 36 -29.11 -2.20 18.33
CA GLU A 36 -30.46 -2.04 17.75
C GLU A 36 -30.44 -2.06 16.22
N GLN A 37 -29.42 -1.48 15.58
CA GLN A 37 -29.21 -1.58 14.14
C GLN A 37 -28.96 -3.04 13.72
N HIS A 38 -28.11 -3.76 14.44
CA HIS A 38 -27.84 -5.19 14.19
C HIS A 38 -29.11 -6.05 14.38
N HIS A 39 -29.94 -5.74 15.38
CA HIS A 39 -31.19 -6.47 15.62
C HIS A 39 -32.24 -6.21 14.51
N LYS A 40 -32.32 -4.98 13.99
CA LYS A 40 -33.20 -4.63 12.87
C LYS A 40 -32.74 -5.23 11.54
N ALA A 41 -31.44 -5.24 11.26
CA ALA A 41 -30.87 -5.87 10.07
C ALA A 41 -31.14 -7.38 10.04
N ARG A 42 -30.99 -8.04 11.19
CA ARG A 42 -31.27 -9.48 11.34
C ARG A 42 -32.75 -9.83 11.19
N GLN A 43 -33.66 -9.00 11.72
CA GLN A 43 -35.11 -9.20 11.53
C GLN A 43 -35.56 -8.98 10.08
N GLN A 44 -34.89 -8.09 9.32
CA GLN A 44 -35.15 -7.94 7.88
C GLN A 44 -34.59 -9.12 7.07
N GLN A 45 -33.50 -9.76 7.51
CA GLN A 45 -32.99 -11.00 6.91
C GLN A 45 -33.93 -12.21 7.12
N GLU A 46 -34.60 -12.32 8.27
CA GLU A 46 -35.54 -13.45 8.54
C GLU A 46 -36.86 -13.38 7.76
N GLN A 47 -37.21 -12.22 7.18
CA GLN A 47 -38.40 -12.05 6.33
C GLN A 47 -38.07 -11.97 4.82
N GLY A 48 -36.79 -12.04 4.45
CA GLY A 48 -36.32 -11.98 3.06
C GLY A 48 -36.16 -13.35 2.41
N ASP A 49 -36.22 -13.37 1.09
CA ASP A 49 -36.01 -14.53 0.21
C ASP A 49 -34.76 -15.35 0.61
N PRO A 50 -34.87 -16.66 0.92
CA PRO A 50 -33.73 -17.50 1.31
C PRO A 50 -32.68 -17.68 0.21
N GLU A 51 -32.95 -17.25 -1.03
CA GLU A 51 -31.99 -17.24 -2.14
C GLU A 51 -31.26 -15.88 -2.31
N ALA A 52 -31.64 -14.85 -1.54
CA ALA A 52 -30.92 -13.58 -1.54
C ALA A 52 -29.52 -13.80 -0.94
N PRO A 53 -28.43 -13.31 -1.59
CA PRO A 53 -27.09 -13.42 -1.06
C PRO A 53 -27.08 -12.90 0.37
N GLN A 54 -26.55 -13.71 1.29
CA GLN A 54 -26.28 -13.27 2.65
C GLN A 54 -25.36 -12.05 2.52
N LEU A 55 -25.93 -10.86 2.73
CA LEU A 55 -25.16 -9.64 2.87
C LEU A 55 -24.35 -9.84 4.15
N ASP A 56 -23.16 -10.42 4.00
CA ASP A 56 -22.11 -10.33 5.00
C ASP A 56 -22.03 -8.85 5.36
N GLU A 57 -22.37 -8.53 6.61
CA GLU A 57 -22.40 -7.15 7.05
C GLU A 57 -21.04 -6.53 6.73
N LEU A 58 -21.04 -5.50 5.86
CA LEU A 58 -19.84 -4.78 5.40
C LEU A 58 -19.29 -3.92 6.55
N ILE A 59 -18.86 -4.59 7.61
CA ILE A 59 -18.30 -3.97 8.80
C ILE A 59 -16.83 -3.68 8.49
N PRO A 60 -16.42 -2.39 8.47
CA PRO A 60 -15.06 -2.01 8.09
C PRO A 60 -13.99 -2.74 8.91
N ASP A 61 -14.20 -2.88 10.22
CA ASP A 61 -13.26 -3.56 11.12
C ASP A 61 -13.10 -5.06 10.80
N LYS A 62 -14.18 -5.73 10.38
CA LYS A 62 -14.13 -7.16 10.00
C LYS A 62 -13.43 -7.32 8.65
N LEU A 63 -13.73 -6.45 7.68
CA LEU A 63 -13.11 -6.46 6.36
C LEU A 63 -11.61 -6.16 6.43
N ALA A 64 -11.19 -5.19 7.26
CA ALA A 64 -9.79 -4.85 7.47
C ALA A 64 -8.98 -5.92 8.22
N ARG A 65 -9.65 -6.82 8.94
CA ARG A 65 -9.03 -7.88 9.76
C ARG A 65 -9.50 -9.28 9.34
N ALA A 66 -9.58 -9.51 8.04
CA ALA A 66 -9.90 -10.83 7.50
C ALA A 66 -8.86 -11.88 7.97
N GLU A 67 -9.33 -13.07 8.33
CA GLU A 67 -8.47 -14.15 8.84
C GLU A 67 -7.46 -14.63 7.79
N ASP A 68 -7.88 -14.80 6.54
CA ASP A 68 -7.00 -15.08 5.40
C ASP A 68 -7.11 -13.96 4.35
N PRO A 69 -6.31 -12.89 4.47
CA PRO A 69 -6.36 -11.76 3.55
C PRO A 69 -5.92 -12.13 2.12
N LEU A 70 -5.02 -13.13 1.96
CA LEU A 70 -4.58 -13.57 0.65
C LEU A 70 -5.66 -14.37 -0.07
N GLU A 71 -6.47 -15.15 0.66
CA GLU A 71 -7.64 -15.81 0.07
C GLU A 71 -8.73 -14.81 -0.32
N GLN A 72 -8.95 -13.75 0.48
CA GLN A 72 -9.85 -12.68 0.05
C GLN A 72 -9.33 -11.99 -1.22
N ALA A 73 -8.02 -11.71 -1.31
CA ALA A 73 -7.42 -11.12 -2.51
C ALA A 73 -7.60 -12.01 -3.75
N LEU A 74 -7.53 -13.34 -3.61
CA LEU A 74 -7.78 -14.28 -4.72
C LEU A 74 -9.21 -14.19 -5.27
N LYS A 75 -10.21 -13.95 -4.42
CA LYS A 75 -11.60 -13.76 -4.86
C LYS A 75 -11.75 -12.56 -5.80
N PHE A 76 -11.02 -11.47 -5.55
CA PHE A 76 -10.98 -10.30 -6.44
C PHE A 76 -10.14 -10.54 -7.69
N LEU A 77 -9.05 -11.30 -7.55
CA LEU A 77 -8.19 -11.64 -8.68
C LEU A 77 -8.88 -12.55 -9.71
N GLN A 78 -9.77 -13.45 -9.27
CA GLN A 78 -10.37 -14.46 -10.13
C GLN A 78 -11.18 -13.88 -11.30
N PRO A 79 -12.10 -12.89 -11.10
CA PRO A 79 -12.74 -12.18 -12.21
C PRO A 79 -11.73 -11.52 -13.15
N LEU A 80 -10.68 -10.90 -12.63
CA LEU A 80 -9.66 -10.23 -13.45
C LEU A 80 -8.91 -11.24 -14.33
N ARG A 81 -8.56 -12.42 -13.81
CA ARG A 81 -7.91 -13.48 -14.60
C ARG A 81 -8.77 -14.02 -15.74
N THR A 82 -10.09 -13.91 -15.63
CA THR A 82 -11.04 -14.39 -16.64
C THR A 82 -11.39 -13.29 -17.64
N LEU A 83 -11.62 -12.06 -17.17
CA LEU A 83 -12.19 -10.97 -17.95
C LEU A 83 -11.17 -9.90 -18.38
N ALA A 84 -10.03 -9.83 -17.71
CA ALA A 84 -8.95 -8.85 -17.94
C ALA A 84 -7.58 -9.54 -18.04
N ALA A 85 -7.55 -10.70 -18.70
CA ALA A 85 -6.35 -11.51 -18.87
C ALA A 85 -5.33 -10.90 -19.84
N ASP A 86 -5.72 -9.90 -20.60
CA ASP A 86 -4.91 -9.09 -21.52
C ASP A 86 -4.19 -7.92 -20.81
N ARG A 87 -4.55 -7.61 -19.56
CA ARG A 87 -3.86 -6.61 -18.74
C ARG A 87 -2.70 -7.22 -17.98
N ILE A 88 -1.52 -6.61 -18.09
CA ILE A 88 -0.32 -7.12 -17.41
C ILE A 88 -0.45 -7.09 -15.89
N ASP A 89 -1.07 -6.03 -15.34
CA ASP A 89 -1.27 -5.85 -13.91
C ASP A 89 -2.04 -7.01 -13.27
N THR A 90 -2.98 -7.62 -13.99
CA THR A 90 -3.70 -8.83 -13.55
C THR A 90 -2.72 -9.94 -13.18
N HIS A 91 -1.68 -10.16 -14.00
CA HIS A 91 -0.71 -11.23 -13.77
C HIS A 91 0.38 -10.81 -12.80
N LEU A 92 0.75 -9.53 -12.75
CA LEU A 92 1.70 -9.02 -11.75
C LEU A 92 1.11 -9.11 -10.34
N MET A 93 -0.16 -8.71 -10.15
CA MET A 93 -0.88 -8.90 -8.88
C MET A 93 -1.04 -10.38 -8.53
N ALA A 94 -1.30 -11.24 -9.52
CA ALA A 94 -1.34 -12.68 -9.32
C ALA A 94 -0.01 -13.21 -8.77
N PHE A 95 1.11 -12.78 -9.36
CA PHE A 95 2.44 -13.11 -8.87
C PHE A 95 2.62 -12.68 -7.41
N GLU A 96 2.28 -11.44 -7.04
CA GLU A 96 2.42 -10.96 -5.66
C GLU A 96 1.68 -11.81 -4.62
N ILE A 97 0.46 -12.25 -4.97
CA ILE A 97 -0.35 -13.11 -4.09
C ILE A 97 0.27 -14.50 -4.01
N TYR A 98 0.62 -15.12 -5.15
CA TYR A 98 1.17 -16.47 -5.16
C TYR A 98 2.58 -16.55 -4.58
N PHE A 99 3.36 -15.48 -4.69
CA PHE A 99 4.66 -15.32 -4.03
C PHE A 99 4.49 -15.40 -2.51
N ARG A 100 3.55 -14.65 -1.93
CA ARG A 100 3.24 -14.68 -0.48
C ARG A 100 2.59 -15.98 -0.02
N LYS A 101 1.83 -16.67 -0.88
CA LYS A 101 1.23 -18.00 -0.59
C LYS A 101 2.19 -19.17 -0.86
N ASP A 102 3.43 -18.90 -1.27
CA ASP A 102 4.46 -19.91 -1.59
C ASP A 102 4.00 -20.96 -2.61
N LYS A 103 3.42 -20.50 -3.74
CA LYS A 103 2.89 -21.36 -4.82
C LYS A 103 3.73 -21.25 -6.10
N PRO A 104 4.87 -21.94 -6.22
CA PRO A 104 5.87 -21.66 -7.25
C PRO A 104 5.40 -21.88 -8.69
N LEU A 105 4.57 -22.90 -8.96
CA LEU A 105 4.00 -23.11 -10.29
C LEU A 105 3.03 -21.99 -10.70
N LEU A 106 2.33 -21.40 -9.73
CA LEU A 106 1.42 -20.27 -9.97
C LEU A 106 2.18 -18.95 -10.08
N MET A 107 3.30 -18.79 -9.36
CA MET A 107 4.27 -17.71 -9.58
C MET A 107 4.79 -17.75 -11.02
N LEU A 108 5.31 -18.90 -11.47
CA LEU A 108 5.80 -19.12 -12.83
C LEU A 108 4.71 -18.88 -13.89
N GLN A 109 3.50 -19.39 -13.67
CA GLN A 109 2.38 -19.14 -14.59
C GLN A 109 2.10 -17.64 -14.74
N SER A 110 2.12 -16.90 -13.64
CA SER A 110 1.86 -15.46 -13.63
C SER A 110 2.96 -14.70 -14.38
N ILE A 111 4.22 -15.02 -14.12
CA ILE A 111 5.38 -14.48 -14.85
C ILE A 111 5.26 -14.77 -16.35
N LYS A 112 4.99 -16.02 -16.75
CA LYS A 112 4.86 -16.38 -18.17
C LYS A 112 3.73 -15.64 -18.87
N ARG A 113 2.61 -15.39 -18.18
CA ARG A 113 1.49 -14.63 -18.74
C ARG A 113 1.85 -13.17 -18.91
N ALA A 114 2.44 -12.54 -17.90
CA ALA A 114 2.94 -11.16 -17.99
C ALA A 114 4.00 -11.01 -19.09
N HIS A 115 4.96 -11.94 -19.17
CA HIS A 115 6.02 -11.94 -20.18
C HIS A 115 5.51 -12.01 -21.62
N ARG A 116 4.40 -12.71 -21.86
CA ARG A 116 3.75 -12.74 -23.18
C ARG A 116 3.08 -11.43 -23.57
N LEU A 117 2.70 -10.60 -22.59
CA LEU A 117 2.05 -9.32 -22.83
C LEU A 117 3.09 -8.22 -23.04
N ASP A 118 4.04 -8.11 -22.11
CA ASP A 118 5.15 -7.17 -22.22
C ASP A 118 6.38 -7.71 -21.46
N ALA A 119 7.36 -8.17 -22.24
CA ALA A 119 8.60 -8.73 -21.74
C ALA A 119 9.57 -7.67 -21.18
N ALA A 120 9.38 -6.39 -21.51
CA ALA A 120 10.23 -5.28 -21.08
C ALA A 120 9.64 -4.53 -19.86
N HIS A 121 8.48 -4.96 -19.36
CA HIS A 121 7.82 -4.30 -18.23
C HIS A 121 8.68 -4.34 -16.97
N HIS A 122 8.91 -3.18 -16.35
CA HIS A 122 9.80 -3.05 -15.19
C HIS A 122 9.36 -3.88 -13.97
N HIS A 123 8.06 -3.96 -13.69
CA HIS A 123 7.55 -4.79 -12.57
C HIS A 123 7.70 -6.28 -12.87
N LEU A 124 7.65 -6.70 -14.15
CA LEU A 124 7.93 -8.09 -14.51
C LEU A 124 9.40 -8.45 -14.23
N HIS A 125 10.34 -7.55 -14.53
CA HIS A 125 11.75 -7.75 -14.20
C HIS A 125 11.98 -7.94 -12.70
N ASP A 126 11.32 -7.14 -11.85
CA ASP A 126 11.37 -7.32 -10.40
C ASP A 126 10.73 -8.64 -9.93
N CYS A 127 9.58 -9.03 -10.50
CA CYS A 127 8.95 -10.33 -10.21
C CYS A 127 9.89 -11.49 -10.57
N LEU A 128 10.54 -11.42 -11.73
CA LEU A 128 11.45 -12.45 -12.20
C LEU A 128 12.70 -12.56 -11.31
N LEU A 129 13.27 -11.42 -10.89
CA LEU A 129 14.39 -11.39 -9.96
C LEU A 129 14.04 -11.98 -8.60
N ARG A 130 12.89 -11.62 -8.03
CA ARG A 130 12.41 -12.18 -6.76
C ARG A 130 12.13 -13.68 -6.87
N PHE A 131 11.55 -14.12 -7.98
CA PHE A 131 11.32 -15.54 -8.22
C PHE A 131 12.63 -16.31 -8.37
N GLN A 132 13.61 -15.76 -9.09
CA GLN A 132 14.93 -16.39 -9.22
C GLN A 132 15.64 -16.49 -7.86
N GLY A 133 15.63 -15.43 -7.05
CA GLY A 133 16.17 -15.48 -5.70
C GLY A 133 15.45 -16.51 -4.81
N TRP A 134 14.11 -16.61 -4.92
CA TRP A 134 13.37 -17.66 -4.23
C TRP A 134 13.76 -19.07 -4.72
N LEU A 135 14.03 -19.25 -6.02
CA LEU A 135 14.49 -20.54 -6.55
C LEU A 135 15.89 -20.89 -6.05
N ASP A 136 16.79 -19.92 -5.95
CA ASP A 136 18.14 -20.13 -5.40
C ASP A 136 18.07 -20.76 -4.00
N ASP A 137 17.08 -20.35 -3.19
CA ASP A 137 16.90 -20.85 -1.82
C ASP A 137 16.07 -22.16 -1.74
N ASN A 138 15.10 -22.37 -2.64
CA ASN A 138 14.06 -23.40 -2.46
C ASN A 138 14.09 -24.53 -3.50
N LEU A 139 14.75 -24.36 -4.65
CA LEU A 139 14.64 -25.31 -5.77
C LEU A 139 15.04 -26.73 -5.37
N ALA A 140 16.07 -26.88 -4.52
CA ALA A 140 16.57 -28.17 -4.06
C ALA A 140 15.60 -28.95 -3.15
N SER A 141 14.66 -28.26 -2.49
CA SER A 141 13.68 -28.88 -1.59
C SER A 141 12.38 -29.27 -2.30
N LEU A 142 12.17 -28.81 -3.54
CA LEU A 142 10.98 -29.09 -4.31
C LEU A 142 10.93 -30.53 -4.81
N ASN A 143 9.71 -31.00 -5.08
CA ASN A 143 9.52 -32.26 -5.79
C ASN A 143 10.29 -32.23 -7.13
N PRO A 144 11.06 -33.27 -7.48
CA PRO A 144 11.90 -33.27 -8.69
C PRO A 144 11.15 -32.97 -10.00
N ALA A 145 9.89 -33.43 -10.11
CA ALA A 145 9.08 -33.14 -11.29
C ALA A 145 8.69 -31.66 -11.37
N VAL A 146 8.38 -31.04 -10.24
CA VAL A 146 8.08 -29.61 -10.14
C VAL A 146 9.32 -28.78 -10.45
N ALA A 147 10.47 -29.13 -9.86
CA ALA A 147 11.75 -28.49 -10.12
C ALA A 147 12.10 -28.54 -11.62
N ALA A 148 12.00 -29.73 -12.25
CA ALA A 148 12.27 -29.90 -13.67
C ALA A 148 11.39 -29.02 -14.57
N VAL A 149 10.09 -28.92 -14.27
CA VAL A 149 9.17 -28.04 -15.00
C VAL A 149 9.57 -26.57 -14.83
N ILE A 150 9.86 -26.14 -13.59
CA ILE A 150 10.24 -24.75 -13.33
C ILE A 150 11.53 -24.39 -14.05
N THR A 151 12.59 -25.18 -13.89
CA THR A 151 13.89 -24.96 -14.54
C THR A 151 13.75 -24.87 -16.05
N LYS A 152 12.98 -25.77 -16.67
CA LYS A 152 12.78 -25.75 -18.13
C LYS A 152 12.03 -24.51 -18.59
N GLU A 153 10.96 -24.13 -17.90
CA GLU A 153 10.03 -23.10 -18.36
C GLU A 153 10.47 -21.68 -18.00
N ILE A 154 11.35 -21.51 -17.00
CA ILE A 154 11.93 -20.22 -16.63
C ILE A 154 13.10 -19.85 -17.56
N GLU A 155 13.81 -20.85 -18.11
CA GLU A 155 15.03 -20.68 -18.91
C GLU A 155 14.94 -19.66 -20.05
N PRO A 156 13.86 -19.57 -20.85
CA PRO A 156 13.77 -18.56 -21.91
C PRO A 156 13.85 -17.11 -21.40
N MET A 157 13.42 -16.89 -20.16
CA MET A 157 13.38 -15.58 -19.50
C MET A 157 14.68 -15.28 -18.75
N VAL A 158 15.30 -16.27 -18.10
CA VAL A 158 16.54 -16.08 -17.32
C VAL A 158 17.81 -16.32 -18.13
N ARG A 159 17.78 -17.22 -19.13
CA ARG A 159 18.90 -17.53 -20.05
C ARG A 159 20.20 -17.86 -19.32
N GLY A 160 20.13 -18.70 -18.30
CA GLY A 160 21.26 -19.07 -17.45
C GLY A 160 21.88 -17.95 -16.61
N ARG A 161 21.34 -16.72 -16.62
CA ARG A 161 21.83 -15.62 -15.79
C ARG A 161 21.47 -15.85 -14.33
N SER A 162 22.43 -15.59 -13.45
CA SER A 162 22.21 -15.52 -12.00
C SER A 162 21.35 -14.31 -11.63
N THR A 163 20.71 -14.36 -10.46
CA THR A 163 19.94 -13.24 -9.88
C THR A 163 20.78 -11.96 -9.82
N VAL A 164 22.07 -12.12 -9.56
CA VAL A 164 23.05 -11.04 -9.45
C VAL A 164 23.33 -10.38 -10.81
N GLU A 165 23.57 -11.17 -11.86
CA GLU A 165 23.77 -10.67 -13.23
C GLU A 165 22.51 -9.99 -13.77
N MET A 166 21.34 -10.56 -13.47
CA MET A 166 20.05 -9.98 -13.85
C MET A 166 19.83 -8.61 -13.20
N ALA A 167 20.18 -8.45 -11.92
CA ALA A 167 20.06 -7.19 -11.21
C ALA A 167 20.97 -6.10 -11.81
N GLU A 168 22.22 -6.44 -12.14
CA GLU A 168 23.14 -5.50 -12.79
C GLU A 168 22.72 -5.12 -14.20
N GLN A 169 22.20 -6.10 -14.96
CA GLN A 169 21.68 -5.84 -16.29
C GLN A 169 20.46 -4.93 -16.24
N PHE A 170 19.56 -5.11 -15.26
CA PHE A 170 18.38 -4.27 -15.11
C PHE A 170 18.75 -2.79 -14.99
N VAL A 171 19.79 -2.46 -14.22
CA VAL A 171 20.28 -1.08 -14.08
C VAL A 171 20.76 -0.49 -15.41
N SER A 172 21.23 -1.35 -16.32
CA SER A 172 21.80 -0.95 -17.61
C SER A 172 20.78 -0.98 -18.75
N LEU A 173 19.51 -1.34 -18.49
CA LEU A 173 18.47 -1.35 -19.51
C LEU A 173 18.09 0.09 -19.92
N PRO A 174 17.85 0.35 -21.21
CA PRO A 174 17.44 1.68 -21.67
C PRO A 174 16.20 2.22 -20.95
N GLY A 175 15.23 1.35 -20.63
CA GLY A 175 14.02 1.71 -19.90
C GLY A 175 14.30 2.28 -18.50
N THR A 176 15.35 1.79 -17.84
CA THR A 176 15.76 2.24 -16.50
C THR A 176 16.25 3.69 -16.50
N ALA A 177 16.84 4.16 -17.61
CA ALA A 177 17.30 5.54 -17.73
C ALA A 177 16.18 6.56 -18.01
N VAL A 178 15.02 6.09 -18.49
CA VAL A 178 13.93 6.98 -18.97
C VAL A 178 12.62 6.82 -18.21
N CYS A 179 12.53 5.87 -17.29
CA CYS A 179 11.34 5.61 -16.50
C CYS A 179 11.68 5.55 -15.00
N GLN A 180 11.07 6.44 -14.23
CA GLN A 180 11.27 6.53 -12.78
C GLN A 180 10.93 5.21 -12.07
N ALA A 181 9.80 4.58 -12.44
CA ALA A 181 9.39 3.31 -11.82
C ALA A 181 10.34 2.15 -12.17
N ALA A 182 10.92 2.16 -13.37
CA ALA A 182 11.96 1.20 -13.75
C ALA A 182 13.25 1.42 -12.96
N ALA A 183 13.68 2.68 -12.81
CA ALA A 183 14.83 3.05 -12.00
C ALA A 183 14.69 2.59 -10.54
N LEU A 184 13.54 2.84 -9.91
CA LEU A 184 13.27 2.40 -8.54
C LEU A 184 13.33 0.87 -8.40
N SER A 185 12.69 0.12 -9.31
CA SER A 185 12.76 -1.34 -9.30
C SER A 185 14.18 -1.88 -9.51
N ALA A 186 14.94 -1.30 -10.44
CA ALA A 186 16.33 -1.67 -10.68
C ALA A 186 17.22 -1.34 -9.48
N ALA A 187 17.00 -0.18 -8.83
CA ALA A 187 17.72 0.23 -7.64
C ALA A 187 17.49 -0.72 -6.47
N ARG A 188 16.24 -1.11 -6.20
CA ARG A 188 15.92 -2.11 -5.15
C ARG A 188 16.57 -3.46 -5.44
N ALA A 189 16.53 -3.92 -6.69
CA ALA A 189 17.20 -5.14 -7.11
C ALA A 189 18.71 -5.07 -6.91
N LEU A 190 19.35 -3.97 -7.33
CA LEU A 190 20.78 -3.74 -7.16
C LEU A 190 21.16 -3.75 -5.69
N ARG A 191 20.40 -3.06 -4.84
CA ARG A 191 20.63 -3.01 -3.40
C ARG A 191 20.57 -4.40 -2.75
N ARG A 192 19.55 -5.20 -3.11
CA ARG A 192 19.29 -6.52 -2.54
C ARG A 192 20.36 -7.54 -2.95
N HIS A 193 20.79 -7.53 -4.21
CA HIS A 193 21.67 -8.57 -4.76
C HIS A 193 23.13 -8.13 -4.95
N ARG A 194 23.43 -6.83 -4.82
CA ARG A 194 24.80 -6.25 -4.85
C ARG A 194 24.98 -5.22 -3.73
N PRO A 195 25.03 -5.63 -2.44
CA PRO A 195 25.21 -4.70 -1.31
C PRO A 195 26.39 -3.72 -1.43
N PRO A 196 27.56 -4.08 -2.01
CA PRO A 196 28.66 -3.12 -2.20
C PRO A 196 28.33 -1.95 -3.13
N ARG A 197 27.24 -2.01 -3.91
CA ARG A 197 26.80 -0.94 -4.82
C ARG A 197 25.59 -0.17 -4.25
N ALA A 198 25.43 -0.15 -2.92
CA ALA A 198 24.31 0.51 -2.24
C ALA A 198 24.23 2.02 -2.58
N ASP A 199 25.36 2.73 -2.60
CA ASP A 199 25.38 4.15 -2.94
C ASP A 199 24.88 4.42 -4.36
N GLN A 200 25.25 3.55 -5.31
CA GLN A 200 24.77 3.64 -6.68
C GLN A 200 23.26 3.36 -6.75
N ALA A 201 22.75 2.39 -5.99
CA ALA A 201 21.33 2.11 -5.92
C ALA A 201 20.55 3.31 -5.37
N LEU A 202 21.04 3.94 -4.31
CA LEU A 202 20.45 5.17 -3.74
C LEU A 202 20.44 6.32 -4.76
N GLN A 203 21.57 6.58 -5.41
CA GLN A 203 21.66 7.61 -6.46
C GLN A 203 20.68 7.35 -7.61
N LEU A 204 20.53 6.10 -8.03
CA LEU A 204 19.59 5.73 -9.08
C LEU A 204 18.14 5.96 -8.64
N ALA A 205 17.75 5.51 -7.43
CA ALA A 205 16.40 5.68 -6.93
C ALA A 205 16.02 7.15 -6.70
N THR A 206 16.97 7.95 -6.22
CA THR A 206 16.73 9.36 -5.81
C THR A 206 16.93 10.37 -6.94
N SER A 207 17.25 9.92 -8.15
CA SER A 207 17.31 10.80 -9.32
C SER A 207 15.94 11.41 -9.63
N LEU A 208 15.94 12.68 -10.05
CA LEU A 208 14.74 13.44 -10.44
C LEU A 208 14.78 13.86 -11.92
N ASP A 209 15.68 13.27 -12.71
CA ASP A 209 15.94 13.63 -14.10
C ASP A 209 15.25 12.64 -15.07
N TYR A 210 14.07 12.16 -14.70
CA TYR A 210 13.27 11.26 -15.52
C TYR A 210 12.24 12.03 -16.36
N PRO A 211 12.06 11.67 -17.64
CA PRO A 211 11.02 12.25 -18.49
C PRO A 211 9.59 12.06 -17.95
N ASP A 212 9.33 10.95 -17.28
CA ASP A 212 8.04 10.58 -16.70
C ASP A 212 7.90 10.94 -15.21
N LEU A 213 8.78 11.82 -14.69
CA LEU A 213 8.78 12.20 -13.29
C LEU A 213 7.38 12.68 -12.85
N SER A 214 6.86 12.07 -11.79
CA SER A 214 5.53 12.39 -11.27
C SER A 214 5.55 12.50 -9.75
N ILE A 215 4.54 13.18 -9.20
CA ILE A 215 4.36 13.26 -7.74
C ILE A 215 4.23 11.86 -7.15
N GLN A 216 3.41 10.99 -7.77
CA GLN A 216 3.21 9.63 -7.30
C GLN A 216 4.51 8.82 -7.34
N GLY A 217 5.26 8.89 -8.43
CA GLY A 217 6.54 8.17 -8.51
C GLY A 217 7.56 8.66 -7.48
N CYS A 218 7.61 9.96 -7.17
CA CYS A 218 8.43 10.48 -6.08
C CYS A 218 7.94 10.03 -4.70
N VAL A 219 6.62 9.89 -4.50
CA VAL A 219 6.06 9.29 -3.27
C VAL A 219 6.47 7.83 -3.16
N ASP A 220 6.38 7.06 -4.24
CA ASP A 220 6.78 5.64 -4.24
C ASP A 220 8.26 5.45 -3.90
N VAL A 221 9.14 6.33 -4.40
CA VAL A 221 10.56 6.36 -4.01
C VAL A 221 10.71 6.69 -2.53
N LEU A 222 10.01 7.70 -2.03
CA LEU A 222 10.07 8.12 -0.63
C LEU A 222 9.59 7.02 0.32
N ASP A 223 8.51 6.33 -0.04
CA ASP A 223 7.98 5.20 0.73
C ASP A 223 8.98 4.05 0.74
N SER A 224 9.60 3.71 -0.40
CA SER A 224 10.65 2.69 -0.48
C SER A 224 11.88 3.02 0.40
N LEU A 225 12.31 4.29 0.45
CA LEU A 225 13.38 4.72 1.35
C LEU A 225 12.98 4.53 2.83
N ARG A 226 11.75 4.91 3.19
CA ARG A 226 11.22 4.81 4.56
C ARG A 226 10.98 3.37 5.02
N ASP A 227 10.56 2.50 4.10
CA ASP A 227 10.35 1.08 4.34
C ASP A 227 11.67 0.32 4.55
N GLY A 228 12.80 0.98 4.30
CA GLY A 228 14.13 0.43 4.55
C GLY A 228 14.65 -0.45 3.40
N ASP A 229 14.06 -0.37 2.21
CA ASP A 229 14.55 -1.10 1.02
C ASP A 229 16.02 -0.79 0.71
N PHE A 230 16.50 0.39 1.12
CA PHE A 230 17.88 0.85 0.93
C PHE A 230 18.75 0.76 2.20
N GLY A 231 18.18 0.33 3.33
CA GLY A 231 18.81 0.39 4.65
C GLY A 231 18.68 1.79 5.29
N PRO A 232 19.46 2.08 6.36
CA PRO A 232 19.44 3.38 7.03
C PRO A 232 19.87 4.49 6.05
N CYS A 233 18.96 5.42 5.76
CA CYS A 233 19.15 6.47 4.77
C CYS A 233 18.42 7.78 5.17
N GLU A 234 18.41 8.10 6.47
CA GLU A 234 17.67 9.25 7.02
C GLU A 234 18.11 10.58 6.39
N LYS A 235 19.41 10.73 6.12
CA LYS A 235 19.96 11.94 5.48
C LYS A 235 19.52 12.05 4.04
N GLU A 236 19.53 10.94 3.30
CA GLU A 236 19.11 10.86 1.91
C GLU A 236 17.61 11.12 1.80
N ILE A 237 16.79 10.63 2.75
CA ILE A 237 15.36 10.93 2.83
C ILE A 237 15.13 12.44 2.97
N GLU A 238 15.81 13.11 3.89
CA GLU A 238 15.69 14.57 4.07
C GLU A 238 16.08 15.35 2.80
N GLN A 239 17.19 14.95 2.17
CA GLN A 239 17.66 15.56 0.93
C GLN A 239 16.69 15.33 -0.23
N TYR A 240 16.14 14.12 -0.33
CA TYR A 240 15.19 13.76 -1.38
C TYR A 240 13.86 14.51 -1.23
N ILE A 241 13.35 14.65 0.00
CA ILE A 241 12.16 15.47 0.30
C ILE A 241 12.40 16.93 -0.13
N GLU A 242 13.55 17.50 0.22
CA GLU A 242 13.88 18.88 -0.16
C GLU A 242 13.98 19.05 -1.69
N ALA A 243 14.59 18.09 -2.37
CA ALA A 243 14.68 18.09 -3.83
C ALA A 243 13.30 17.97 -4.49
N CYS A 244 12.44 17.08 -3.98
CA CYS A 244 11.07 16.91 -4.44
C CYS A 244 10.22 18.17 -4.18
N ARG A 245 10.41 18.85 -3.03
CA ARG A 245 9.73 20.10 -2.70
C ARG A 245 10.03 21.21 -3.71
N LYS A 246 11.28 21.30 -4.17
CA LYS A 246 11.67 22.27 -5.21
C LYS A 246 10.98 21.99 -6.55
N LYS A 247 10.79 20.72 -6.91
CA LYS A 247 10.09 20.30 -8.13
C LYS A 247 8.56 20.41 -8.01
N PHE A 248 8.02 20.11 -6.83
CA PHE A 248 6.58 20.05 -6.55
C PHE A 248 6.21 20.87 -5.29
N PRO A 249 6.24 22.22 -5.36
CA PRO A 249 6.08 23.07 -4.17
C PRO A 249 4.72 22.93 -3.46
N TYR A 250 3.69 22.50 -4.18
CA TYR A 250 2.33 22.35 -3.67
C TYR A 250 2.00 20.93 -3.21
N ALA A 251 2.90 19.97 -3.42
CA ALA A 251 2.66 18.58 -3.04
C ALA A 251 2.77 18.42 -1.53
N ILE A 252 1.64 18.08 -0.89
CA ILE A 252 1.53 17.86 0.56
C ILE A 252 2.52 16.79 1.03
N ALA A 253 2.78 15.77 0.20
CA ALA A 253 3.66 14.65 0.52
C ALA A 253 5.11 15.07 0.84
N PHE A 254 5.57 16.25 0.37
CA PHE A 254 6.94 16.74 0.57
C PHE A 254 7.01 17.99 1.47
N LYS A 255 5.91 18.34 2.14
CA LYS A 255 5.90 19.44 3.10
C LYS A 255 6.54 19.03 4.43
N PRO A 256 7.21 19.97 5.13
CA PRO A 256 7.70 19.71 6.48
C PRO A 256 6.54 19.49 7.44
N ALA A 257 6.78 18.74 8.52
CA ALA A 257 5.76 18.41 9.51
C ALA A 257 5.10 19.65 10.15
N SER A 258 5.80 20.77 10.25
CA SER A 258 5.27 22.04 10.75
C SER A 258 4.15 22.60 9.86
N GLU A 259 4.35 22.64 8.54
CA GLU A 259 3.35 23.12 7.58
C GLU A 259 2.14 22.18 7.48
N LEU A 260 2.35 20.88 7.69
CA LEU A 260 1.27 19.89 7.72
C LEU A 260 0.35 20.09 8.93
N SER A 261 0.90 20.48 10.09
CA SER A 261 0.11 20.80 11.28
C SER A 261 -0.77 22.03 11.05
N GLU A 262 -0.21 23.11 10.47
CA GLU A 262 -0.96 24.32 10.15
C GLU A 262 -2.10 24.05 9.16
N LEU A 263 -1.85 23.24 8.14
CA LEU A 263 -2.89 22.80 7.19
C LEU A 263 -3.98 21.93 7.83
N ALA A 264 -3.64 21.13 8.84
CA ALA A 264 -4.60 20.33 9.58
C ALA A 264 -5.47 21.18 10.50
N ASP A 265 -4.86 22.18 11.17
CA ASP A 265 -5.56 23.14 12.01
C ASP A 265 -6.52 24.02 11.18
N ASP A 266 -6.11 24.47 9.99
CA ASP A 266 -6.95 25.22 9.05
C ASP A 266 -8.13 24.38 8.53
N ARG A 267 -7.92 23.10 8.23
CA ARG A 267 -9.01 22.19 7.84
C ARG A 267 -9.99 21.93 8.97
N ALA A 268 -9.49 21.73 10.20
CA ALA A 268 -10.34 21.57 11.37
C ALA A 268 -11.17 22.84 11.66
N ALA A 269 -10.60 24.02 11.45
CA ALA A 269 -11.32 25.30 11.56
C ALA A 269 -12.38 25.50 10.47
N ALA A 270 -12.17 24.95 9.27
CA ALA A 270 -13.13 25.02 8.16
C ALA A 270 -14.32 24.06 8.34
N ASP A 271 -14.09 22.87 8.90
CA ASP A 271 -15.15 21.89 9.20
C ASP A 271 -16.02 22.28 10.40
N ASP A 272 -15.51 23.12 11.31
CA ASP A 272 -16.25 23.67 12.45
C ASP A 272 -16.97 25.00 12.12
N ALA A 273 -16.85 25.48 10.87
CA ALA A 273 -17.58 26.64 10.40
C ALA A 273 -19.06 26.27 10.12
N PRO A 274 -20.04 26.87 10.80
CA PRO A 274 -21.44 26.59 10.53
C PRO A 274 -21.78 26.97 9.08
N LEU A 275 -22.32 26.01 8.32
CA LEU A 275 -22.90 26.23 6.99
C LEU A 275 -23.85 27.42 7.06
N GLN A 276 -23.41 28.58 6.56
CA GLN A 276 -24.27 29.75 6.48
C GLN A 276 -25.35 29.48 5.42
N PRO A 277 -26.64 29.67 5.75
CA PRO A 277 -27.71 29.54 4.77
C PRO A 277 -27.51 30.61 3.70
N LYS A 278 -27.33 30.18 2.44
CA LYS A 278 -27.37 31.09 1.29
C LYS A 278 -28.76 31.72 1.24
N GLU A 279 -28.84 33.02 1.49
CA GLU A 279 -30.05 33.80 1.23
C GLU A 279 -30.36 33.72 -0.27
N ILE A 280 -31.45 33.04 -0.60
CA ILE A 280 -32.05 33.11 -1.93
C ILE A 280 -32.76 34.46 -2.00
N ALA A 281 -32.14 35.44 -2.63
CA ALA A 281 -32.80 36.68 -3.00
C ALA A 281 -33.91 36.35 -4.01
N VAL A 282 -35.16 36.28 -3.54
CA VAL A 282 -36.34 36.28 -4.40
C VAL A 282 -36.56 37.73 -4.83
N ASN A 283 -36.12 38.07 -6.04
CA ASN A 283 -36.52 39.31 -6.69
C ASN A 283 -38.00 39.20 -7.07
N ASN A 284 -38.82 40.09 -6.51
CA ASN A 284 -40.12 40.47 -7.05
C ASN A 284 -39.95 41.43 -8.23
#